data_AF-K0SEP0-F1
#
_entry.id   AF-K0SEP0-F1
#
_cell.length_a   1.000
_cell.length_b   1.000
_cell.length_c   1.000
_cell.angle_alpha   90.00
_cell.angle_beta   90.00
_cell.angle_gamma   90.00
#
_symmetry.space_group_name_H-M   'P 1'
#
loop_
_entity.id
_entity.type
_entity.pdbx_description
1 polymer ?
#
loop_
_entity_poly.entity_id
_entity_poly.type
_entity_poly.pdbx_seq_one_letter_code
_entity_poly.pdbx_strand_id
1 'polypeptide(L)'
;MVRDQNRAIEWALTVKSIPRDHWLEKGHTGEYAGAMEEFLVSFTDTIKELRTGELWTGTRSPRIDIRFALFDEEDHEVTADHDDVLMPYWMELAKALIHWSEYHASDESLAITIDHIETPDAVLDVLRLAIKQSKV
;
A
#
# COMPACT_ATOMS: atom_id res chain seq x y z
N MET A 1 -2.86 15.81 -18.53
CA MET A 1 -1.92 16.00 -17.41
C MET A 1 -2.58 16.54 -16.15
N VAL A 2 -3.00 17.81 -16.05
CA VAL A 2 -3.57 18.36 -14.78
C VAL A 2 -4.88 17.68 -14.33
N ARG A 3 -5.71 17.19 -15.26
CA ARG A 3 -6.96 16.47 -14.94
C ARG A 3 -6.75 15.09 -14.32
N ASP A 4 -5.67 14.39 -14.66
CA ASP A 4 -5.40 13.04 -14.14
C ASP A 4 -4.78 13.11 -12.75
N GLN A 5 -3.89 14.08 -12.50
CA GLN A 5 -3.35 14.36 -11.17
C GLN A 5 -4.46 14.79 -10.18
N ASN A 6 -5.38 15.68 -10.58
CA ASN A 6 -6.49 16.06 -9.70
C ASN A 6 -7.45 14.90 -9.39
N ARG A 7 -7.77 14.04 -10.38
CA ARG A 7 -8.58 12.84 -10.13
C ARG A 7 -7.87 11.82 -9.25
N ALA A 8 -6.55 11.68 -9.38
CA ALA A 8 -5.73 10.80 -8.55
C ALA A 8 -5.68 11.28 -7.09
N ILE A 9 -5.52 12.59 -6.86
CA ILE A 9 -5.53 13.21 -5.52
C ILE A 9 -6.92 13.13 -4.88
N GLU A 10 -7.99 13.42 -5.64
CA GLU A 10 -9.37 13.26 -5.16
C GLU A 10 -9.69 11.83 -4.73
N TRP A 11 -8.96 10.81 -5.23
CA TRP A 11 -9.20 9.40 -4.93
C TRP A 11 -8.40 8.81 -3.77
N ALA A 12 -7.15 9.24 -3.55
CA ALA A 12 -6.44 8.91 -2.31
C ALA A 12 -7.23 9.38 -1.07
N LEU A 13 -8.15 10.35 -1.25
CA LEU A 13 -9.08 10.85 -0.25
C LEU A 13 -10.39 10.03 -0.13
N THR A 14 -10.63 8.99 -0.96
CA THR A 14 -11.90 8.22 -0.97
C THR A 14 -11.86 6.92 -0.18
N VAL A 15 -10.67 6.33 0.04
CA VAL A 15 -10.58 5.16 0.91
C VAL A 15 -10.85 5.61 2.34
N LYS A 16 -11.91 5.07 2.95
CA LYS A 16 -12.29 5.44 4.31
C LYS A 16 -11.18 5.02 5.26
N SER A 17 -10.71 5.97 6.06
CA SER A 17 -9.83 5.66 7.19
C SER A 17 -10.48 4.61 8.08
N ILE A 18 -9.69 3.60 8.47
CA ILE A 18 -10.11 2.58 9.42
C ILE A 18 -9.77 3.13 10.81
N PRO A 19 -10.76 3.37 11.68
CA PRO A 19 -10.50 3.97 12.98
C PRO A 19 -9.71 3.01 13.88
N ARG A 20 -8.87 3.56 14.76
CA ARG A 20 -8.14 2.81 15.80
C ARG A 20 -9.01 1.81 16.55
N ASP A 21 -10.23 2.24 16.89
CA ASP A 21 -11.20 1.44 17.67
C ASP A 21 -11.58 0.13 16.97
N HIS A 22 -11.55 0.08 15.63
CA HIS A 22 -11.79 -1.15 14.87
C HIS A 22 -10.82 -2.27 15.29
N TRP A 23 -9.54 -1.95 15.45
CA TRP A 23 -8.51 -2.93 15.84
C TRP A 23 -8.67 -3.33 17.31
N LEU A 24 -9.02 -2.38 18.18
CA LEU A 24 -9.25 -2.64 19.61
C LEU A 24 -10.48 -3.52 19.84
N GLU A 25 -11.58 -3.25 19.13
CA GLU A 25 -12.82 -4.05 19.19
C GLU A 25 -12.61 -5.49 18.69
N LYS A 26 -11.64 -5.70 17.79
CA LYS A 26 -11.19 -7.04 17.37
C LYS A 26 -10.29 -7.75 18.39
N GLY A 27 -9.94 -7.09 19.49
CA GLY A 27 -9.12 -7.66 20.57
C GLY A 27 -7.62 -7.45 20.40
N HIS A 28 -7.18 -6.63 19.45
CA HIS A 28 -5.76 -6.29 19.32
C HIS A 28 -5.32 -5.29 20.39
N THR A 29 -4.00 -5.25 20.65
CA THR A 29 -3.41 -4.32 21.61
C THR A 29 -3.45 -2.88 21.11
N GLY A 30 -3.27 -1.91 22.02
CA GLY A 30 -3.11 -0.51 21.64
C GLY A 30 -1.88 -0.26 20.76
N GLU A 31 -0.82 -1.03 20.92
CA GLU A 31 0.39 -0.95 20.08
C GLU A 31 0.10 -1.45 18.67
N TYR A 32 -0.58 -2.59 18.52
CA TYR A 32 -1.01 -3.08 17.23
C TYR A 32 -1.94 -2.09 16.52
N ALA A 33 -2.93 -1.54 17.24
CA ALA A 33 -3.82 -0.53 16.68
C ALA A 33 -3.07 0.72 16.22
N GLY A 34 -2.04 1.17 16.95
CA GLY A 34 -1.17 2.27 16.55
C GLY A 34 -0.33 1.94 15.33
N ALA A 35 0.27 0.74 15.29
CA ALA A 35 1.04 0.27 14.13
C ALA A 35 0.17 0.18 12.87
N MET A 36 -1.12 -0.21 13.01
CA MET A 36 -2.06 -0.21 11.89
C MET A 36 -2.39 1.20 11.40
N GLU A 37 -2.52 2.19 12.30
CA GLU A 37 -2.70 3.59 11.89
C GLU A 37 -1.49 4.10 11.07
N GLU A 38 -0.26 3.84 11.55
CA GLU A 38 0.97 4.22 10.85
C GLU A 38 1.11 3.50 9.50
N PHE A 39 0.81 2.19 9.47
CA PHE A 39 0.79 1.39 8.25
C PHE A 39 -0.17 1.97 7.21
N LEU A 40 -1.41 2.30 7.59
CA LEU A 40 -2.42 2.82 6.66
C LEU A 40 -2.04 4.20 6.10
N VAL A 41 -1.38 5.04 6.89
CA VAL A 41 -0.82 6.32 6.42
C VAL A 41 0.26 6.07 5.37
N SER A 42 1.27 5.25 5.70
CA SER A 42 2.36 4.91 4.78
C SER A 42 1.87 4.26 3.49
N PHE A 43 0.90 3.35 3.59
CA PHE A 43 0.31 2.66 2.45
C PHE A 43 -0.43 3.66 1.53
N THR A 44 -1.20 4.59 2.12
CA THR A 44 -1.89 5.64 1.36
C THR A 44 -0.90 6.57 0.67
N ASP A 45 0.18 6.95 1.34
CA ASP A 45 1.20 7.82 0.76
C ASP A 45 1.94 7.13 -0.39
N THR A 46 2.26 5.84 -0.26
CA THR A 46 2.82 5.05 -1.37
C THR A 46 1.90 5.05 -2.60
N ILE A 47 0.59 4.89 -2.40
CA ILE A 47 -0.40 4.94 -3.49
C ILE A 47 -0.41 6.33 -4.15
N LYS A 48 -0.27 7.42 -3.37
CA LYS A 48 -0.17 8.78 -3.90
C LYS A 48 1.09 8.96 -4.74
N GLU A 49 2.25 8.55 -4.23
CA GLU A 49 3.53 8.67 -4.93
C GLU A 49 3.52 7.93 -6.27
N LEU A 50 2.97 6.70 -6.32
CA LEU A 50 2.77 5.96 -7.56
C LEU A 50 1.91 6.74 -8.57
N ARG A 51 0.88 7.44 -8.10
CA ARG A 51 -0.02 8.19 -8.98
C ARG A 51 0.58 9.51 -9.46
N THR A 52 1.31 10.21 -8.60
CA THR A 52 1.94 11.49 -8.97
C THR A 52 3.23 11.29 -9.77
N GLY A 53 3.83 10.09 -9.69
CA GLY A 53 5.14 9.80 -10.27
C GLY A 53 6.30 10.30 -9.42
N GLU A 54 6.02 10.80 -8.21
CA GLU A 54 7.00 11.40 -7.29
C GLU A 54 7.64 10.35 -6.36
N LEU A 55 7.80 9.11 -6.85
CA LEU A 55 8.53 8.09 -6.12
C LEU A 55 9.96 8.58 -5.85
N TRP A 56 10.37 8.50 -4.58
CA TRP A 56 11.75 8.80 -4.23
C TRP A 56 12.68 7.69 -4.77
N THR A 57 13.33 7.95 -5.91
CA THR A 57 14.24 6.98 -6.55
C THR A 57 15.70 7.14 -6.11
N GLY A 58 16.09 8.30 -5.57
CA GLY A 58 17.49 8.58 -5.25
C GLY A 58 18.40 8.30 -6.46
N THR A 59 19.39 7.41 -6.31
CA THR A 59 20.24 6.88 -7.41
C THR A 59 19.92 5.42 -7.77
N ARG A 60 18.80 4.88 -7.30
CA ARG A 60 18.39 3.49 -7.50
C ARG A 60 17.16 3.42 -8.40
N SER A 61 16.92 2.23 -8.94
CA SER A 61 15.65 1.90 -9.59
C SER A 61 14.48 2.20 -8.64
N PRO A 62 13.32 2.63 -9.16
CA PRO A 62 12.15 2.90 -8.36
C PRO A 62 11.76 1.66 -7.55
N ARG A 63 11.49 1.86 -6.26
CA ARG A 63 11.07 0.81 -5.33
C ARG A 63 10.00 1.36 -4.40
N ILE A 64 8.99 0.52 -4.11
CA ILE A 64 8.05 0.73 -3.02
C ILE A 64 8.14 -0.40 -2.00
N ASP A 65 7.86 -0.07 -0.75
CA ASP A 65 7.88 -1.00 0.39
C ASP A 65 6.55 -0.86 1.16
N ILE A 66 5.71 -1.90 1.11
CA ILE A 66 4.46 -1.98 1.85
C ILE A 66 4.69 -2.92 3.02
N ARG A 67 4.96 -2.33 4.19
CA ARG A 67 5.39 -3.08 5.36
C ARG A 67 4.59 -2.69 6.59
N PHE A 68 4.15 -3.69 7.33
CA PHE A 68 3.69 -3.52 8.71
C PHE A 68 4.88 -3.62 9.66
N ALA A 69 5.05 -2.62 10.52
CA ALA A 69 6.19 -2.53 11.42
C ALA A 69 5.71 -2.58 12.87
N LEU A 70 5.77 -3.76 13.46
CA LEU A 70 5.52 -3.97 14.87
C LEU A 70 6.45 -5.08 15.36
N PHE A 71 7.02 -4.90 16.54
CA PHE A 71 7.84 -5.90 17.22
C PHE A 71 7.14 -6.35 18.49
N ASP A 72 7.22 -7.64 18.80
CA ASP A 72 6.76 -8.15 20.09
C ASP A 72 7.77 -7.87 21.21
N GLU A 73 7.47 -8.33 22.43
CA GLU A 73 8.33 -8.13 23.60
C GLU A 73 9.71 -8.80 23.48
N GLU A 74 9.88 -9.74 22.54
CA GLU A 74 11.11 -10.47 22.29
C GLU A 74 11.86 -9.94 21.04
N ASP A 75 11.49 -8.75 20.55
CA ASP A 75 12.02 -8.11 19.34
C ASP A 75 11.76 -8.91 18.05
N HIS A 76 10.74 -9.77 18.01
CA HIS A 76 10.33 -10.45 16.78
C HIS A 76 9.34 -9.61 15.98
N GLU A 77 9.50 -9.60 14.66
CA GLU A 77 8.58 -8.89 13.76
C GLU A 77 7.21 -9.58 13.73
N VAL A 78 6.18 -8.83 14.11
CA VAL A 78 4.79 -9.28 14.10
C VAL A 78 4.24 -9.17 12.68
N THR A 79 3.53 -10.21 12.24
CA THR A 79 2.78 -10.18 10.98
C THR A 79 1.37 -9.64 11.24
N ALA A 80 0.94 -8.63 10.49
CA ALA A 80 -0.44 -8.19 10.53
C ALA A 80 -1.37 -9.22 9.86
N ASP A 81 -2.38 -9.68 10.60
CA ASP A 81 -3.48 -10.46 10.05
C ASP A 81 -4.21 -9.69 8.93
N HIS A 82 -4.73 -10.42 7.94
CA HIS A 82 -5.57 -9.78 6.94
C HIS A 82 -6.93 -9.40 7.51
N ASP A 83 -7.45 -8.26 7.06
CA ASP A 83 -8.82 -7.83 7.31
C ASP A 83 -9.44 -7.36 6.00
N ASP A 84 -10.67 -7.78 5.72
CA ASP A 84 -11.41 -7.41 4.51
C ASP A 84 -11.53 -5.89 4.34
N VAL A 85 -11.48 -5.13 5.45
CA VAL A 85 -11.47 -3.65 5.39
C VAL A 85 -10.22 -3.09 4.69
N LEU A 86 -9.15 -3.88 4.53
CA LEU A 86 -7.94 -3.52 3.80
C LEU A 86 -8.07 -3.72 2.28
N MET A 87 -9.04 -4.51 1.80
CA MET A 87 -9.22 -4.78 0.37
C MET A 87 -9.31 -3.52 -0.51
N PRO A 88 -10.01 -2.45 -0.11
CA PRO A 88 -10.00 -1.19 -0.86
C PRO A 88 -8.60 -0.63 -1.08
N TYR A 89 -7.71 -0.70 -0.09
CA TYR A 89 -6.32 -0.24 -0.22
C TYR A 89 -5.55 -1.10 -1.24
N TRP A 90 -5.69 -2.42 -1.19
CA TRP A 90 -5.07 -3.34 -2.16
C TRP A 90 -5.56 -3.10 -3.60
N MET A 91 -6.85 -2.85 -3.79
CA MET A 91 -7.42 -2.51 -5.09
C MET A 91 -6.89 -1.17 -5.62
N GLU A 92 -6.69 -0.18 -4.74
CA GLU A 92 -6.12 1.11 -5.13
C GLU A 92 -4.63 1.02 -5.44
N LEU A 93 -3.87 0.20 -4.70
CA LEU A 93 -2.48 -0.13 -5.04
C LEU A 93 -2.40 -0.73 -6.44
N ALA A 94 -3.21 -1.76 -6.73
CA ALA A 94 -3.25 -2.40 -8.04
C ALA A 94 -3.50 -1.41 -9.19
N LYS A 95 -4.44 -0.48 -9.02
CA LYS A 95 -4.70 0.58 -10.01
C LYS A 95 -3.53 1.55 -10.13
N ALA A 96 -2.91 1.92 -9.00
CA ALA A 96 -1.78 2.83 -8.97
C ALA A 96 -0.54 2.24 -9.66
N LEU A 97 -0.30 0.93 -9.53
CA LEU A 97 0.77 0.22 -10.23
C LEU A 97 0.60 0.30 -11.76
N ILE A 98 -0.61 0.01 -12.26
CA ILE A 98 -0.91 0.09 -13.69
C ILE A 98 -0.74 1.53 -14.18
N HIS A 99 -1.27 2.50 -13.44
CA HIS A 99 -1.14 3.91 -13.78
C HIS A 99 0.33 4.35 -13.83
N TRP A 100 1.11 4.03 -12.80
CA TRP A 100 2.53 4.36 -12.78
C TRP A 100 3.27 3.73 -13.97
N SER A 101 2.96 2.48 -14.29
CA SER A 101 3.52 1.82 -15.47
C SER A 101 3.20 2.51 -16.79
N GLU A 102 1.98 3.02 -16.95
CA GLU A 102 1.51 3.63 -18.19
C GLU A 102 2.05 5.05 -18.37
N TYR A 103 2.13 5.83 -17.28
CA TYR A 103 2.40 7.26 -17.33
C TYR A 103 3.78 7.68 -16.83
N HIS A 104 4.43 6.88 -15.99
CA HIS A 104 5.65 7.28 -15.27
C HIS A 104 6.86 6.36 -15.49
N ALA A 105 6.65 5.08 -15.79
CA ALA A 105 7.71 4.07 -15.77
C ALA A 105 8.84 4.25 -16.80
N SER A 106 8.70 5.10 -17.83
CA SER A 106 9.70 5.24 -18.91
C SER A 106 10.25 3.87 -19.38
N ASP A 107 11.56 3.61 -19.26
CA ASP A 107 12.22 2.31 -19.51
C ASP A 107 12.58 1.55 -18.22
N GLU A 108 12.14 2.05 -17.07
CA GLU A 108 12.39 1.47 -15.75
C GLU A 108 11.29 0.48 -15.32
N SER A 109 11.67 -0.46 -14.46
CA SER A 109 10.75 -1.35 -13.75
C SER A 109 10.71 -0.98 -12.26
N LEU A 110 9.54 -1.06 -11.66
CA LEU A 110 9.32 -0.81 -10.24
C LEU A 110 9.51 -2.08 -9.41
N ALA A 111 10.43 -2.07 -8.45
CA ALA A 111 10.50 -3.14 -7.46
C ALA A 111 9.43 -2.96 -6.37
N ILE A 112 8.73 -4.03 -6.01
CA ILE A 112 7.73 -4.03 -4.94
C ILE A 112 8.13 -5.03 -3.86
N THR A 113 8.13 -4.57 -2.61
CA THR A 113 8.21 -5.44 -1.43
C THR A 113 6.92 -5.31 -0.64
N ILE A 114 6.31 -6.44 -0.27
CA ILE A 114 5.19 -6.53 0.67
C ILE A 114 5.67 -7.45 1.79
N ASP A 115 5.67 -6.95 3.02
CA ASP A 115 6.35 -7.62 4.13
C ASP A 115 5.55 -7.53 5.44
N HIS A 116 5.63 -8.58 6.25
CA HIS A 116 4.93 -8.73 7.53
C HIS A 116 3.42 -8.45 7.49
N ILE A 117 2.76 -8.77 6.37
CA ILE A 117 1.31 -8.65 6.23
C ILE A 117 0.79 -9.92 5.57
N GLU A 118 -0.27 -10.50 6.13
CA GLU A 118 -0.93 -11.65 5.51
C GLU A 118 -1.58 -11.23 4.17
N THR A 119 -1.27 -11.98 3.12
CA THR A 119 -1.77 -11.75 1.75
C THR A 119 -2.60 -12.94 1.28
N PRO A 120 -3.89 -13.01 1.63
CA PRO A 120 -4.76 -14.10 1.19
C PRO A 120 -4.97 -14.07 -0.33
N ASP A 121 -5.50 -15.15 -0.89
CA ASP A 121 -5.69 -15.32 -2.35
C ASP A 121 -6.44 -14.14 -3.00
N ALA A 122 -7.43 -13.57 -2.32
CA ALA A 122 -8.16 -12.41 -2.82
C ALA A 122 -7.25 -11.17 -3.06
N VAL A 123 -6.28 -10.93 -2.17
CA VAL A 123 -5.27 -9.88 -2.34
C VAL A 123 -4.32 -10.25 -3.47
N LEU A 124 -3.85 -11.49 -3.49
CA LEU A 124 -2.90 -11.97 -4.49
C LEU A 124 -3.49 -11.93 -5.90
N ASP A 125 -4.76 -12.25 -6.08
CA ASP A 125 -5.43 -12.21 -7.39
C ASP A 125 -5.50 -10.79 -7.95
N VAL A 126 -5.81 -9.81 -7.09
CA VAL A 126 -5.80 -8.39 -7.44
C VAL A 126 -4.39 -7.93 -7.84
N LEU A 127 -3.39 -8.26 -7.03
CA LEU A 127 -2.00 -7.84 -7.27
C LEU A 127 -1.37 -8.53 -8.48
N ARG A 128 -1.55 -9.84 -8.65
CA ARG A 128 -1.04 -10.61 -9.80
C ARG A 128 -1.60 -10.05 -11.11
N LEU A 129 -2.88 -9.68 -11.14
CA LEU A 129 -3.51 -9.09 -12.31
C LEU A 129 -2.89 -7.73 -12.66
N ALA A 130 -2.61 -6.89 -11.65
CA ALA A 130 -1.97 -5.60 -11.84
C ALA A 130 -0.50 -5.74 -12.29
N ILE A 131 0.27 -6.62 -11.64
CA ILE A 131 1.68 -6.88 -11.97
C ILE A 131 1.82 -7.33 -13.43
N LYS A 132 0.96 -8.23 -13.92
CA LYS A 132 0.96 -8.65 -15.34
C LYS A 132 0.72 -7.51 -16.34
N GLN A 133 0.08 -6.42 -15.89
CA GLN A 133 -0.25 -5.26 -16.71
C GLN A 133 0.70 -4.08 -16.48
N SER A 134 1.67 -4.22 -15.58
CA SER A 134 2.55 -3.14 -15.14
C SER A 134 4.02 -3.49 -15.39
N LYS A 135 4.89 -2.47 -15.50
CA LYS A 135 6.35 -2.61 -15.49
C LYS A 135 6.85 -2.76 -14.05
N VAL A 136 6.57 -3.91 -13.47
CA VAL A 136 6.92 -4.32 -12.10
C VAL A 136 7.78 -5.56 -12.16
#